data_AF-A0A6N6LHT3-F1
#
_entry.id   AF-A0A6N6LHT3-F1
#
_cell.length_a   1.000
_cell.length_b   1.000
_cell.length_c   1.000
_cell.angle_alpha   90.00
_cell.angle_beta   90.00
_cell.angle_gamma   90.00
#
_symmetry.space_group_name_H-M   'P 1'
#
loop_
_entity.id
_entity.type
_entity.pdbx_description
1 polymer ?
#
loop_
_entity_poly.entity_id
_entity_poly.type
_entity_poly.pdbx_seq_one_letter_code
_entity_poly.pdbx_strand_id
1 'polypeptide(L)'
;EAVLAQLLTAPDGPVPPFALYLRPFSVTGRLTVVNRRLRGLPFMRGYYAHEAEMEFERVLASALAPALPLVALGRPGEAIGAGRIAVGDTVWKAMFQRLAGAARWIVMIPSDQGETRWEVQQLVAQGLLGKTVFIMPPALKRGGIDVADYWQQVRAALAADGVSLPPYTPAGQVFRLGRGGRFYRSRYLPQLAVSTLRRSLTGVLP
;
A
#
# COMPACT_ATOMS: atom_id res chain seq x y z
N GLU A 1 -13.00 2.93 11.72
CA GLU A 1 -13.98 2.01 12.34
C GLU A 1 -15.37 2.11 11.75
N ALA A 2 -15.98 3.30 11.60
CA ALA A 2 -17.33 3.43 11.02
C ALA A 2 -17.50 2.79 9.62
N VAL A 3 -16.58 3.04 8.68
CA VAL A 3 -16.59 2.42 7.33
C VAL A 3 -16.50 0.89 7.43
N LEU A 4 -15.68 0.39 8.36
CA LEU A 4 -15.44 -1.03 8.57
C LEU A 4 -16.72 -1.73 9.06
N ALA A 5 -17.36 -1.15 10.07
CA ALA A 5 -18.61 -1.66 10.61
C ALA A 5 -19.68 -1.72 9.52
N GLN A 6 -19.83 -0.65 8.73
CA GLN A 6 -20.85 -0.58 7.68
C GLN A 6 -20.58 -1.56 6.53
N LEU A 7 -19.32 -1.76 6.15
CA LEU A 7 -18.92 -2.78 5.18
C LEU A 7 -19.28 -4.21 5.64
N LEU A 8 -19.24 -4.46 6.94
CA LEU A 8 -19.53 -5.76 7.54
C LEU A 8 -21.03 -5.98 7.83
N THR A 9 -21.76 -4.93 8.23
CA THR A 9 -23.15 -5.06 8.69
C THR A 9 -24.20 -4.78 7.62
N ALA A 10 -23.88 -3.98 6.60
CA ALA A 10 -24.83 -3.59 5.55
C ALA A 10 -24.21 -3.79 4.16
N PRO A 11 -24.24 -5.02 3.62
CA PRO A 11 -23.50 -5.36 2.40
C PRO A 11 -23.81 -4.46 1.20
N ASP A 12 -25.09 -4.11 1.09
CA ASP A 12 -25.70 -3.38 -0.02
C ASP A 12 -26.03 -1.92 0.34
N GLY A 13 -25.62 -1.46 1.53
CA GLY A 13 -25.82 -0.09 1.98
C GLY A 13 -24.82 0.90 1.37
N PRO A 14 -25.12 2.22 1.39
CA PRO A 14 -24.17 3.23 0.94
C PRO A 14 -22.92 3.22 1.83
N VAL A 15 -21.76 2.92 1.23
CA VAL A 15 -20.47 2.87 1.93
C VAL A 15 -19.79 4.25 1.84
N PRO A 16 -19.36 4.86 2.95
CA PRO A 16 -18.58 6.10 2.91
C PRO A 16 -17.29 5.89 2.11
N PRO A 17 -16.78 6.93 1.42
CA PRO A 17 -15.60 6.78 0.59
C PRO A 17 -14.39 6.35 1.42
N PHE A 18 -13.64 5.36 0.93
CA PHE A 18 -12.43 4.85 1.56
C PHE A 18 -11.36 4.49 0.52
N ALA A 19 -10.13 4.34 0.97
CA ALA A 19 -9.03 3.78 0.20
C ALA A 19 -8.76 2.34 0.63
N LEU A 20 -8.65 1.42 -0.32
CA LEU A 20 -8.19 0.05 -0.07
C LEU A 20 -6.66 0.00 -0.18
N TYR A 21 -5.99 -0.56 0.82
CA TYR A 21 -4.55 -0.77 0.83
C TYR A 21 -4.22 -2.24 0.58
N LEU A 22 -3.46 -2.50 -0.48
CA LEU A 22 -2.99 -3.82 -0.89
C LEU A 22 -1.48 -3.89 -0.74
N ARG A 23 -0.99 -4.96 -0.11
CA ARG A 23 0.44 -5.21 0.01
C ARG A 23 0.71 -6.71 0.14
N PRO A 24 1.88 -7.17 -0.33
CA PRO A 24 2.33 -8.52 -0.03
C PRO A 24 2.62 -8.69 1.45
N PHE A 25 2.15 -9.81 2.03
CA PHE A 25 2.47 -10.19 3.39
C PHE A 25 3.99 -10.30 3.62
N SER A 26 4.75 -10.75 2.61
CA SER A 26 6.21 -10.88 2.66
C SER A 26 6.98 -9.56 2.82
N VAL A 27 6.34 -8.42 2.54
CA VAL A 27 6.91 -7.07 2.70
C VAL A 27 6.40 -6.41 4.00
N THR A 28 5.44 -7.03 4.69
CA THR A 28 4.97 -6.59 6.01
C THR A 28 6.12 -6.70 7.01
N GLY A 29 6.44 -5.60 7.70
CA GLY A 29 7.55 -5.53 8.66
C GLY A 29 8.94 -5.27 8.07
N ARG A 30 9.11 -5.27 6.73
CA ARG A 30 10.44 -5.08 6.09
C ARG A 30 10.68 -3.70 5.49
N LEU A 31 9.63 -2.90 5.26
CA LEU A 31 9.76 -1.51 4.82
C LEU A 31 9.95 -0.56 6.00
N THR A 32 11.21 -0.40 6.40
CA THR A 32 11.59 0.44 7.54
C THR A 32 11.66 1.92 7.15
N VAL A 33 11.04 2.78 7.97
CA VAL A 33 11.13 4.24 7.85
C VAL A 33 12.05 4.77 8.95
N VAL A 34 12.97 5.67 8.62
CA VAL A 34 13.82 6.33 9.62
C VAL A 34 13.10 7.58 10.11
N ASN A 35 12.57 7.52 11.33
CA ASN A 35 12.02 8.70 12.00
C ASN A 35 13.16 9.65 12.43
N ARG A 36 13.44 10.69 11.63
CA ARG A 36 14.51 11.66 11.91
C ARG A 36 14.24 12.59 13.09
N ARG A 37 13.03 12.62 13.67
CA ARG A 37 12.69 13.53 14.79
C ARG A 37 13.24 13.08 16.16
N LEU A 38 13.62 11.81 16.32
CA LEU A 38 14.03 11.23 17.61
C LEU A 38 15.55 11.10 17.78
N ARG A 39 16.35 11.79 16.94
CA ARG A 39 17.81 11.62 16.86
C ARG A 39 18.62 12.25 18.02
N GLY A 40 18.07 12.32 19.24
CA GLY A 40 18.65 13.13 20.32
C GLY A 40 18.56 12.64 21.77
N LEU A 41 17.98 11.47 22.10
CA LEU A 41 17.80 11.06 23.51
C LEU A 41 18.42 9.68 23.80
N PRO A 42 19.69 9.61 24.29
CA PRO A 42 20.49 8.38 24.30
C PRO A 42 20.17 7.33 25.38
N PHE A 43 19.19 7.55 26.28
CA PHE A 43 19.16 6.86 27.59
C PHE A 43 17.91 6.01 27.91
N MET A 44 16.97 5.81 26.98
CA MET A 44 15.74 5.06 27.29
C MET A 44 15.83 3.59 26.84
N ARG A 45 15.98 2.65 27.78
CA ARG A 45 16.08 1.19 27.52
C ARG A 45 14.87 0.55 26.82
N GLY A 46 13.72 1.24 26.76
CA GLY A 46 12.56 0.85 25.95
C GLY A 46 12.69 1.15 24.44
N TYR A 47 13.77 1.80 24.00
CA TYR A 47 14.05 2.16 22.60
C TYR A 47 14.37 0.96 21.71
N TYR A 48 14.85 -0.17 22.25
CA TYR A 48 15.55 -1.17 21.43
C TYR A 48 14.72 -2.40 21.02
N ALA A 49 13.41 -2.46 21.32
CA ALA A 49 12.58 -3.65 21.07
C ALA A 49 11.36 -3.46 20.14
N HIS A 50 11.05 -2.23 19.69
CA HIS A 50 9.88 -1.95 18.84
C HIS A 50 10.13 -0.93 17.71
N GLU A 51 11.38 -0.64 17.40
CA GLU A 51 11.74 0.33 16.37
C GLU A 51 11.74 -0.28 14.96
N ALA A 52 10.81 0.22 14.13
CA ALA A 52 10.78 0.19 12.66
C ALA A 52 9.74 -0.71 11.95
N GLU A 53 8.85 -1.40 12.68
CA GLU A 53 7.73 -2.15 12.08
C GLU A 53 6.44 -1.31 11.93
N MET A 54 6.52 -0.04 12.33
CA MET A 54 5.40 0.84 12.62
C MET A 54 5.62 2.23 12.01
N GLU A 55 5.65 2.41 10.67
CA GLU A 55 5.53 3.78 10.13
C GLU A 55 4.96 3.95 8.71
N PHE A 56 5.20 3.10 7.70
CA PHE A 56 4.68 3.42 6.35
C PHE A 56 3.15 3.40 6.26
N GLU A 57 2.50 2.33 6.74
CA GLU A 57 1.03 2.23 6.76
C GLU A 57 0.41 3.33 7.61
N ARG A 58 1.03 3.69 8.74
CA ARG A 58 0.62 4.85 9.57
C ARG A 58 0.77 6.17 8.84
N VAL A 59 1.90 6.36 8.15
CA VAL A 59 2.20 7.58 7.38
C VAL A 59 1.24 7.69 6.21
N LEU A 60 0.92 6.58 5.55
CA LEU A 60 -0.09 6.50 4.48
C LEU A 60 -1.50 6.80 5.00
N ALA A 61 -1.91 6.15 6.08
CA ALA A 61 -3.20 6.42 6.72
C ALA A 61 -3.31 7.89 7.15
N SER A 62 -2.27 8.45 7.77
CA SER A 62 -2.23 9.85 8.18
C SER A 62 -2.19 10.81 6.98
N ALA A 63 -1.55 10.43 5.87
CA ALA A 63 -1.50 11.24 4.66
C ALA A 63 -2.87 11.36 4.00
N LEU A 64 -3.68 10.30 4.05
CA LEU A 64 -5.05 10.24 3.51
C LEU A 64 -6.11 10.77 4.48
N ALA A 65 -5.85 10.70 5.79
CA ALA A 65 -6.74 11.24 6.82
C ALA A 65 -6.78 12.78 6.81
N PRO A 66 -7.93 13.38 7.18
CA PRO A 66 -9.21 12.73 7.48
C PRO A 66 -10.07 12.45 6.22
N ALA A 67 -9.64 12.88 5.04
CA ALA A 67 -10.46 12.90 3.83
C ALA A 67 -10.83 11.50 3.31
N LEU A 68 -9.95 10.51 3.51
CA LEU A 68 -10.15 9.17 2.96
C LEU A 68 -9.61 8.10 3.93
N PRO A 69 -10.47 7.45 4.73
CA PRO A 69 -10.06 6.36 5.61
C PRO A 69 -9.36 5.25 4.83
N LEU A 70 -8.26 4.72 5.39
CA LEU A 70 -7.52 3.60 4.82
C LEU A 70 -8.05 2.27 5.40
N VAL A 71 -8.38 1.33 4.52
CA VAL A 71 -8.85 -0.01 4.86
C VAL A 71 -7.91 -1.05 4.27
N ALA A 72 -7.55 -2.09 5.01
CA ALA A 72 -6.72 -3.19 4.54
C ALA A 72 -7.32 -4.55 4.90
N LEU A 73 -7.00 -5.58 4.10
CA LEU A 73 -7.24 -6.99 4.48
C LEU A 73 -6.05 -7.50 5.31
N GLY A 74 -6.31 -8.29 6.35
CA GLY A 74 -5.27 -8.91 7.18
C GLY A 74 -5.73 -9.18 8.61
N ARG A 75 -4.90 -9.86 9.41
CA ARG A 75 -5.28 -10.20 10.78
C ARG A 75 -5.27 -8.95 11.68
N PRO A 76 -6.21 -8.82 12.64
CA PRO A 76 -6.16 -7.77 13.65
C PRO A 76 -4.85 -7.86 14.44
N GLY A 77 -4.16 -6.73 14.62
CA GLY A 77 -2.90 -6.66 15.37
C GLY A 77 -1.61 -6.73 14.53
N GLU A 78 -1.67 -7.04 13.23
CA GLU A 78 -0.48 -7.14 12.36
C GLU A 78 0.15 -5.78 12.00
N ALA A 79 -0.60 -4.68 12.08
CA ALA A 79 -0.07 -3.32 11.93
C ALA A 79 -1.10 -2.29 12.43
N ILE A 80 -0.61 -1.13 12.87
CA ILE A 80 -1.44 -0.01 13.33
C ILE A 80 -1.51 1.04 12.20
N GLY A 81 -2.69 1.51 11.79
CA GLY A 81 -2.83 2.61 10.83
C GLY A 81 -4.06 2.54 9.91
N ALA A 82 -4.28 1.40 9.24
CA ALA A 82 -5.51 1.15 8.48
C ALA A 82 -6.54 0.43 9.35
N GLY A 83 -7.84 0.68 9.11
CA GLY A 83 -8.88 -0.21 9.63
C GLY A 83 -8.77 -1.57 8.94
N ARG A 84 -8.74 -2.67 9.70
CA ARG A 84 -8.53 -4.02 9.15
C ARG A 84 -9.80 -4.85 9.18
N ILE A 85 -10.05 -5.57 8.10
CA ILE A 85 -11.05 -6.65 8.09
C ILE A 85 -10.29 -7.97 8.22
N ALA A 86 -10.51 -8.66 9.34
CA ALA A 86 -10.08 -10.04 9.52
C ALA A 86 -10.95 -10.92 8.60
N VAL A 87 -10.33 -11.61 7.66
CA VAL A 87 -11.04 -12.53 6.76
C VAL A 87 -10.28 -13.85 6.73
N GLY A 88 -11.01 -14.97 6.82
CA GLY A 88 -10.41 -16.30 6.67
C GLY A 88 -10.07 -16.63 5.22
N ASP A 89 -9.20 -17.62 5.04
CA ASP A 89 -8.64 -18.03 3.74
C ASP A 89 -9.70 -18.48 2.70
N THR A 90 -10.91 -18.84 3.15
CA THR A 90 -12.01 -19.26 2.27
C THR A 90 -12.82 -18.10 1.71
N VAL A 91 -12.81 -16.94 2.38
CA VAL A 91 -13.67 -15.77 2.07
C VAL A 91 -12.90 -14.53 1.63
N TRP A 92 -11.56 -14.52 1.73
CA TRP A 92 -10.76 -13.32 1.44
C TRP A 92 -10.86 -12.86 -0.02
N LYS A 93 -10.93 -13.77 -0.99
CA LYS A 93 -11.04 -13.41 -2.41
C LYS A 93 -12.34 -12.66 -2.72
N ALA A 94 -13.46 -13.15 -2.19
CA ALA A 94 -14.75 -12.50 -2.33
C ALA A 94 -14.76 -11.12 -1.66
N MET A 95 -14.16 -11.03 -0.47
CA MET A 95 -14.00 -9.76 0.24
C MET A 95 -13.10 -8.78 -0.51
N PHE A 96 -11.99 -9.24 -1.08
CA PHE A 96 -11.12 -8.43 -1.94
C PHE A 96 -11.91 -7.83 -3.09
N GLN A 97 -12.67 -8.64 -3.84
CA GLN A 97 -13.43 -8.17 -4.99
C GLN A 97 -14.45 -7.10 -4.58
N ARG A 98 -15.16 -7.32 -3.47
CA ARG A 98 -16.13 -6.37 -2.93
C ARG A 98 -15.47 -5.05 -2.51
N LEU A 99 -14.38 -5.11 -1.76
CA LEU A 99 -13.66 -3.92 -1.30
C LEU A 99 -13.02 -3.17 -2.45
N ALA A 100 -12.37 -3.87 -3.39
CA ALA A 100 -11.74 -3.26 -4.55
C ALA A 100 -12.79 -2.59 -5.45
N GLY A 101 -13.97 -3.19 -5.60
CA GLY A 101 -15.12 -2.59 -6.27
C GLY A 101 -15.60 -1.31 -5.60
N ALA A 102 -15.86 -1.34 -4.30
CA ALA A 102 -16.42 -0.22 -3.53
C ALA A 102 -15.41 0.90 -3.21
N ALA A 103 -14.11 0.62 -3.21
CA ALA A 103 -13.08 1.59 -2.86
C ALA A 103 -13.06 2.76 -3.85
N ARG A 104 -12.92 3.98 -3.31
CA ARG A 104 -12.71 5.20 -4.13
C ARG A 104 -11.34 5.17 -4.80
N TRP A 105 -10.33 4.74 -4.05
CA TRP A 105 -8.95 4.56 -4.51
C TRP A 105 -8.38 3.26 -3.98
N ILE A 106 -7.50 2.65 -4.76
CA ILE A 106 -6.71 1.50 -4.34
C ILE A 106 -5.27 1.96 -4.24
N VAL A 107 -4.60 1.68 -3.13
CA VAL A 107 -3.19 1.96 -2.92
C VAL A 107 -2.47 0.62 -2.82
N MET A 108 -1.46 0.38 -3.66
CA MET A 108 -0.86 -0.94 -3.81
C MET A 108 0.66 -0.89 -3.79
N ILE A 109 1.28 -1.77 -3.01
CA ILE A 109 2.70 -2.15 -3.21
C ILE A 109 2.69 -3.42 -4.07
N PRO A 110 3.17 -3.40 -5.33
CA PRO A 110 3.11 -4.57 -6.20
C PRO A 110 4.11 -5.63 -5.77
N SER A 111 3.79 -6.88 -6.09
CA SER A 111 4.64 -8.07 -5.87
C SER A 111 4.32 -9.12 -6.93
N ASP A 112 5.31 -9.93 -7.29
CA ASP A 112 5.18 -11.11 -8.16
C ASP A 112 4.88 -12.40 -7.38
N GLN A 113 4.96 -12.35 -6.06
CA GLN A 113 4.76 -13.50 -5.19
C GLN A 113 3.31 -13.63 -4.71
N GLY A 114 2.85 -14.88 -4.64
CA GLY A 114 1.67 -15.31 -3.88
C GLY A 114 0.38 -14.56 -4.22
N GLU A 115 -0.37 -14.23 -3.16
CA GLU A 115 -1.70 -13.62 -3.24
C GLU A 115 -1.69 -12.25 -3.92
N THR A 116 -0.61 -11.47 -3.76
CA THR A 116 -0.53 -10.13 -4.37
C THR A 116 -0.43 -10.16 -5.88
N ARG A 117 0.17 -11.21 -6.47
CA ARG A 117 0.10 -11.37 -7.93
C ARG A 117 -1.33 -11.61 -8.39
N TRP A 118 -2.08 -12.46 -7.67
CA TRP A 118 -3.51 -12.66 -7.94
C TRP A 118 -4.28 -11.35 -7.79
N GLU A 119 -4.00 -10.53 -6.77
CA GLU A 119 -4.62 -9.21 -6.60
C GLU A 119 -4.37 -8.31 -7.82
N VAL A 120 -3.12 -8.24 -8.33
CA VAL A 120 -2.82 -7.48 -9.56
C VAL A 120 -3.66 -7.99 -10.73
N GLN A 121 -3.71 -9.31 -10.94
CA GLN A 121 -4.48 -9.91 -12.02
C GLN A 121 -5.97 -9.58 -11.91
N GLN A 122 -6.52 -9.55 -10.70
CA GLN A 122 -7.90 -9.11 -10.49
C GLN A 122 -8.10 -7.63 -10.80
N LEU A 123 -7.16 -6.76 -10.41
CA LEU A 123 -7.23 -5.33 -10.76
C LEU A 123 -7.20 -5.11 -12.27
N VAL A 124 -6.43 -5.90 -13.00
CA VAL A 124 -6.39 -5.91 -14.48
C VAL A 124 -7.74 -6.38 -15.03
N ALA A 125 -8.17 -7.59 -14.64
CA ALA A 125 -9.38 -8.23 -15.16
C ALA A 125 -10.66 -7.40 -14.92
N GLN A 126 -10.72 -6.67 -13.81
CA GLN A 126 -11.87 -5.83 -13.44
C GLN A 126 -11.73 -4.37 -13.92
N GLY A 127 -10.65 -4.03 -14.64
CA GLY A 127 -10.42 -2.67 -15.14
C GLY A 127 -10.19 -1.62 -14.03
N LEU A 128 -9.74 -2.05 -12.85
CA LEU A 128 -9.59 -1.19 -11.67
C LEU A 128 -8.25 -0.44 -11.62
N LEU A 129 -7.30 -0.74 -12.51
CA LEU A 129 -6.00 -0.05 -12.59
C LEU A 129 -6.12 1.47 -12.66
N GLY A 130 -7.17 1.98 -13.31
CA GLY A 130 -7.43 3.41 -13.43
C GLY A 130 -7.64 4.10 -12.07
N LYS A 131 -8.11 3.39 -11.04
CA LYS A 131 -8.24 3.90 -9.67
C LYS A 131 -7.18 3.36 -8.70
N THR A 132 -6.12 2.74 -9.22
CA THR A 132 -5.00 2.23 -8.42
C THR A 132 -3.81 3.18 -8.47
N VAL A 133 -3.31 3.53 -7.29
CA VAL A 133 -2.01 4.19 -7.07
C VAL A 133 -1.03 3.13 -6.59
N PHE A 134 0.02 2.94 -7.35
CA PHE A 134 1.11 2.03 -7.03
C PHE A 134 2.21 2.75 -6.25
N ILE A 135 2.84 2.04 -5.33
CA ILE A 135 3.97 2.50 -4.54
C ILE A 135 5.18 1.64 -4.89
N MET A 136 6.25 2.30 -5.34
CA MET A 136 7.60 1.77 -5.35
C MET A 136 8.26 2.16 -4.02
N PRO A 137 8.66 1.19 -3.19
CA PRO A 137 9.39 1.48 -1.97
C PRO A 137 10.73 2.18 -2.26
N PRO A 138 11.18 3.11 -1.40
CA PRO A 138 12.54 3.64 -1.49
C PRO A 138 13.58 2.59 -1.05
N ALA A 139 14.84 2.86 -1.34
CA ALA A 139 15.95 2.02 -0.92
C ALA A 139 15.97 1.88 0.62
N LEU A 140 15.98 0.63 1.07
CA LEU A 140 16.07 0.32 2.49
C LEU A 140 17.52 0.44 2.96
N LYS A 141 17.74 1.12 4.07
CA LYS A 141 19.08 1.25 4.67
C LYS A 141 19.54 0.00 5.42
N ARG A 142 18.60 -0.87 5.78
CA ARG A 142 18.81 -2.11 6.55
C ARG A 142 17.83 -3.17 6.04
N GLY A 143 18.33 -4.37 5.77
CA GLY A 143 17.55 -5.52 5.29
C GLY A 143 18.35 -6.37 4.30
N GLY A 144 18.09 -7.68 4.26
CA GLY A 144 18.77 -8.62 3.35
C GLY A 144 18.14 -8.71 1.95
N ILE A 145 17.29 -7.76 1.57
CA ILE A 145 16.62 -7.75 0.26
C ILE A 145 17.19 -6.60 -0.56
N ASP A 146 17.75 -6.93 -1.72
CA ASP A 146 18.01 -5.94 -2.75
C ASP A 146 16.68 -5.51 -3.37
N VAL A 147 16.23 -4.29 -3.00
CA VAL A 147 14.96 -3.73 -3.47
C VAL A 147 14.99 -3.47 -4.97
N ALA A 148 16.15 -3.15 -5.54
CA ALA A 148 16.27 -2.90 -6.97
C ALA A 148 16.06 -4.21 -7.76
N ASP A 149 16.74 -5.29 -7.34
CA ASP A 149 16.59 -6.60 -7.97
C ASP A 149 15.18 -7.16 -7.80
N TYR A 150 14.63 -7.06 -6.57
CA TYR A 150 13.24 -7.43 -6.32
C TYR A 150 12.27 -6.65 -7.23
N TRP A 151 12.45 -5.34 -7.36
CA TRP A 151 11.59 -4.54 -8.22
C TRP A 151 11.69 -4.93 -9.70
N GLN A 152 12.90 -5.28 -10.18
CA GLN A 152 13.05 -5.78 -11.55
C GLN A 152 12.32 -7.11 -11.76
N GLN A 153 12.36 -8.02 -10.78
CA GLN A 153 11.60 -9.28 -10.83
C GLN A 153 10.09 -9.01 -10.89
N VAL A 154 9.57 -8.16 -9.99
CA VAL A 154 8.15 -7.75 -9.99
C VAL A 154 7.74 -7.14 -11.33
N ARG A 155 8.57 -6.26 -11.88
CA ARG A 155 8.33 -5.60 -13.16
C ARG A 155 8.29 -6.60 -14.33
N ALA A 156 9.22 -7.55 -14.36
CA ALA A 156 9.25 -8.58 -15.41
C ALA A 156 8.04 -9.52 -15.32
N ALA A 157 7.69 -9.97 -14.11
CA ALA A 157 6.58 -10.88 -13.90
C ALA A 157 5.23 -10.23 -14.26
N LEU A 158 4.98 -8.99 -13.81
CA LEU A 158 3.71 -8.31 -14.05
C LEU A 158 3.57 -7.79 -15.49
N ALA A 159 4.66 -7.68 -16.25
CA ALA A 159 4.59 -7.37 -17.68
C ALA A 159 3.80 -8.43 -18.45
N ALA A 160 3.93 -9.70 -18.07
CA ALA A 160 3.14 -10.80 -18.66
C ALA A 160 1.64 -10.67 -18.36
N ASP A 161 1.28 -10.02 -17.25
CA ASP A 161 -0.09 -9.73 -16.85
C ASP A 161 -0.61 -8.38 -17.44
N GLY A 162 0.12 -7.80 -18.41
CA GLY A 162 -0.26 -6.54 -19.07
C GLY A 162 0.03 -5.27 -18.25
N VAL A 163 0.82 -5.38 -17.17
CA VAL A 163 1.14 -4.27 -16.27
C VAL A 163 2.59 -3.81 -16.49
N SER A 164 2.74 -2.58 -16.97
CA SER A 164 4.06 -1.98 -17.25
C SER A 164 4.50 -1.11 -16.09
N LEU A 165 5.30 -1.70 -15.19
CA LEU A 165 5.92 -0.95 -14.10
C LEU A 165 7.13 -0.14 -14.59
N PRO A 166 7.35 1.06 -14.04
CA PRO A 166 8.53 1.89 -14.34
C PRO A 166 9.82 1.29 -13.75
N PRO A 167 11.00 1.68 -14.28
CA PRO A 167 12.29 1.30 -13.72
C PRO A 167 12.43 1.72 -12.25
N TYR A 168 13.18 0.93 -11.47
CA TYR A 168 13.42 1.22 -10.06
C TYR A 168 14.18 2.54 -9.87
N THR A 169 13.85 3.27 -8.80
CA THR A 169 14.61 4.44 -8.34
C THR A 169 14.85 4.34 -6.84
N PRO A 170 16.07 4.64 -6.33
CA PRO A 170 16.35 4.58 -4.89
C PRO A 170 15.49 5.52 -4.03
N ALA A 171 14.97 6.60 -4.63
CA ALA A 171 14.06 7.52 -3.96
C ALA A 171 12.66 6.92 -3.75
N GLY A 172 12.31 5.81 -4.42
CA GLY A 172 10.94 5.33 -4.48
C GLY A 172 10.00 6.32 -5.18
N GLN A 173 8.75 5.91 -5.36
CA GLN A 173 7.76 6.74 -6.06
C GLN A 173 6.34 6.25 -5.82
N VAL A 174 5.38 7.18 -5.86
CA VAL A 174 3.98 6.87 -6.15
C VAL A 174 3.72 7.07 -7.63
N PHE A 175 2.97 6.17 -8.23
CA PHE A 175 2.66 6.27 -9.65
C PHE A 175 1.30 5.67 -9.98
N ARG A 176 0.78 6.02 -11.15
CA ARG A 176 -0.46 5.49 -11.70
C ARG A 176 -0.21 4.88 -13.06
N LEU A 177 -1.02 3.89 -13.35
CA LEU A 177 -1.12 3.27 -14.65
C LEU A 177 -2.40 3.76 -15.34
N GLY A 178 -2.36 3.89 -16.66
CA GLY A 178 -3.54 4.10 -17.48
C GLY A 178 -4.39 2.83 -17.54
N ARG A 179 -5.56 2.92 -18.19
CA ARG A 179 -6.49 1.78 -18.35
C ARG A 179 -5.85 0.56 -19.04
N GLY A 180 -4.86 0.77 -19.89
CA GLY A 180 -4.10 -0.31 -20.56
C GLY A 180 -2.85 -0.78 -19.81
N GLY A 181 -2.74 -0.53 -18.50
CA GLY A 181 -1.61 -0.99 -17.68
C GLY A 181 -0.29 -0.27 -17.93
N ARG A 182 -0.26 0.76 -18.78
CA ARG A 182 0.93 1.56 -19.08
C ARG A 182 1.14 2.67 -18.07
N PHE A 183 2.40 2.97 -17.77
CA PHE A 183 2.77 4.10 -16.93
C PHE A 183 2.12 5.42 -17.41
N TYR A 184 1.50 6.16 -16.49
CA TYR A 184 0.76 7.38 -16.79
C TYR A 184 1.31 8.61 -16.06
N ARG A 185 1.53 8.52 -14.75
CA ARG A 185 1.99 9.66 -13.93
C ARG A 185 2.73 9.16 -12.71
N SER A 186 3.76 9.88 -12.25
CA SER A 186 4.44 9.60 -10.98
C SER A 186 4.85 10.85 -10.20
N ARG A 187 5.17 10.63 -8.93
CA ARG A 187 5.89 11.56 -8.04
C ARG A 187 6.90 10.75 -7.22
N TYR A 188 8.12 11.25 -7.09
CA TYR A 188 9.13 10.62 -6.25
C TYR A 188 8.77 10.70 -4.77
N LEU A 189 9.26 9.73 -3.99
CA LEU A 189 9.08 9.67 -2.53
C LEU A 189 10.41 9.88 -1.79
N PRO A 190 11.08 11.04 -1.96
CA PRO A 190 12.43 11.26 -1.41
C PRO A 190 12.50 11.10 0.11
N GLN A 191 11.36 11.22 0.80
CA GLN A 191 11.24 11.02 2.24
C GLN A 191 9.89 10.37 2.56
N LEU A 192 9.90 9.38 3.44
CA LEU A 192 8.69 8.76 3.98
C LEU A 192 8.16 9.57 5.17
N ALA A 193 7.63 10.75 4.88
CA ALA A 193 6.98 11.65 5.84
C ALA A 193 5.54 11.94 5.42
N VAL A 194 4.64 12.18 6.39
CA VAL A 194 3.21 12.41 6.13
C VAL A 194 2.97 13.54 5.13
N SER A 195 3.64 14.68 5.29
CA SER A 195 3.49 15.83 4.39
C SER A 195 3.98 15.53 2.97
N THR A 196 5.12 14.84 2.84
CA THR A 196 5.70 14.43 1.55
C THR A 196 4.79 13.42 0.85
N LEU A 197 4.32 12.41 1.58
CA LEU A 197 3.42 11.39 1.03
C LEU A 197 2.08 12.00 0.63
N ARG A 198 1.49 12.85 1.48
CA ARG A 198 0.25 13.58 1.16
C ARG A 198 0.40 14.39 -0.12
N ARG A 199 1.45 15.21 -0.24
CA ARG A 199 1.71 16.01 -1.46
C ARG A 199 1.89 15.14 -2.69
N SER A 200 2.62 14.03 -2.56
CA SER A 200 2.87 13.11 -3.66
C SER A 200 1.58 12.42 -4.12
N LEU A 201 0.75 11.98 -3.17
CA LEU A 201 -0.58 11.41 -3.42
C LEU A 201 -1.51 12.41 -4.08
N THR A 202 -1.62 13.65 -3.58
CA THR A 202 -2.41 14.72 -4.20
C THR A 202 -1.95 15.03 -5.63
N GLY A 203 -0.65 14.85 -5.94
CA GLY A 203 -0.12 15.06 -7.28
C GLY A 203 -0.49 13.96 -8.29
N VAL A 204 -0.86 12.76 -7.83
CA VAL A 204 -1.20 11.62 -8.70
C VAL A 204 -2.69 11.28 -8.69
N LEU A 205 -3.38 11.53 -7.58
CA LEU A 205 -4.82 11.49 -7.50
C LEU A 205 -5.40 12.67 -8.32
N PRO A 206 -6.52 12.47 -9.04
CA PRO A 206 -7.17 13.53 -9.80
C PRO A 206 -7.84 14.55 -8.87
#